data_AF-A0A164ZPV1-F1
#
_entry.id   AF-A0A164ZPV1-F1
#
_cell.length_a   1.000
_cell.length_b   1.000
_cell.length_c   1.000
_cell.angle_alpha   90.00
_cell.angle_beta   90.00
_cell.angle_gamma   90.00
#
_symmetry.space_group_name_H-M   'P 1'
#
loop_
_entity.id
_entity.type
_entity.pdbx_description
1 polymer ?
#
loop_
_entity_poly.entity_id
_entity_poly.type
_entity_poly.pdbx_seq_one_letter_code
_entity_poly.pdbx_strand_id
1 'polypeptide(L)'
;MSNTTTQQGLNLPKRDSPSLKLVHPTEGEKLLTWRANGAYWRGALSMDAYCRREEHLATQPLTRHGAMTYWVLVDGEEEPQTATIEDEKTGEAVPATNTTSSNTKEPTTSTSTTPIAIPNGNIAPNTTSTTTTTSNGNITPDENGHTNTTPNNGTNIGTINTNTQTNTKANTKAEAKTSDTTGTSTQTKARTVLSSCETLRKRALVAHDNKVEDVVAQGVGSVFCQPHLRGHGYSSRMMDELARKLTTHHGESGKCAFTVLFSDIGKKFYAKHGWHPFDSTHIALPPAAAGAGAGAANGGAANGHAKVRGLARPLYANDLAELCEADERLIRRYLTAKASVPGKVHVALVPDVDTMQWHHSREEFIAEELFKRDPAIKGAIVGDEPGKRVWCIWTRTWASKDDVEDGGNVMQILRIVAEEHVLASCNDLAVSHHHGVVDGVDGRQSTADSSHLEEAIVALLLMAQDEANKWNMKEVNIWNPTDLVVRATRRILPSAEVIDRESESITSLMWYGNGLDGVKEYPKNLVWVGNEKYGWC
;
A
#
# COMPACT_ATOMS: atom_id res chain seq x y z
N MET A 1 40.54 -20.63 27.04
CA MET A 1 41.24 -20.32 25.78
C MET A 1 40.23 -19.66 24.86
N SER A 2 40.46 -18.39 24.58
CA SER A 2 39.63 -17.47 23.80
C SER A 2 39.77 -17.76 22.31
N ASN A 3 38.66 -18.07 21.62
CA ASN A 3 38.61 -18.08 20.16
C ASN A 3 38.21 -16.68 19.67
N THR A 4 39.21 -15.82 19.54
CA THR A 4 39.09 -14.55 18.82
C THR A 4 39.04 -14.87 17.33
N THR A 5 37.84 -14.89 16.75
CA THR A 5 37.71 -14.83 15.28
C THR A 5 37.98 -13.39 14.88
N THR A 6 39.15 -13.15 14.31
CA THR A 6 39.55 -11.87 13.72
C THR A 6 38.57 -11.54 12.58
N GLN A 7 37.61 -10.63 12.83
CA GLN A 7 36.96 -9.91 11.74
C GLN A 7 38.06 -9.14 11.01
N GLN A 8 38.39 -9.54 9.78
CA GLN A 8 39.07 -8.64 8.86
C GLN A 8 38.17 -7.41 8.73
N GLY A 9 38.58 -6.29 9.32
CA GLY A 9 37.82 -5.05 9.22
C GLY A 9 37.70 -4.69 7.74
N LEU A 10 36.49 -4.74 7.19
CA LEU A 10 36.25 -4.15 5.89
C LEU A 10 36.73 -2.70 5.96
N ASN A 11 37.64 -2.32 5.06
CA ASN A 11 38.10 -0.94 4.94
C ASN A 11 36.97 -0.11 4.32
N LEU A 12 35.99 0.20 5.15
CA LEU A 12 34.76 0.88 4.79
C LEU A 12 34.99 2.42 4.76
N PRO A 13 34.59 3.13 3.69
CA PRO A 13 34.75 4.57 3.60
C PRO A 13 33.92 5.29 4.67
N LYS A 14 34.41 6.41 5.19
CA LYS A 14 33.62 7.26 6.10
C LYS A 14 32.42 7.87 5.36
N ARG A 15 31.33 8.17 6.08
CA ARG A 15 30.08 8.71 5.50
C ARG A 15 30.27 10.01 4.69
N ASP A 16 31.25 10.81 5.08
CA ASP A 16 31.62 12.09 4.51
C ASP A 16 32.70 11.97 3.42
N SER A 17 33.11 10.74 3.08
CA SER A 17 34.06 10.51 2.00
C SER A 17 33.51 11.09 0.70
N PRO A 18 34.32 11.86 -0.05
CA PRO A 18 33.93 12.40 -1.36
C PRO A 18 33.82 11.29 -2.43
N SER A 19 34.36 10.09 -2.17
CA SER A 19 34.21 8.92 -3.04
C SER A 19 32.81 8.33 -3.04
N LEU A 20 31.99 8.65 -2.04
CA LEU A 20 30.62 8.16 -1.96
C LEU A 20 29.71 8.94 -2.91
N LYS A 21 29.05 8.22 -3.81
CA LYS A 21 28.13 8.78 -4.80
C LYS A 21 26.79 8.06 -4.74
N LEU A 22 25.70 8.81 -4.89
CA LEU A 22 24.36 8.27 -5.10
C LEU A 22 24.12 8.17 -6.61
N VAL A 23 23.94 6.95 -7.10
CA VAL A 23 23.91 6.63 -8.54
C VAL A 23 22.80 5.63 -8.84
N HIS A 24 22.54 5.40 -10.13
CA HIS A 24 21.67 4.31 -10.55
C HIS A 24 22.43 2.97 -10.49
N PRO A 25 21.78 1.90 -9.99
CA PRO A 25 22.38 0.57 -9.97
C PRO A 25 22.46 -0.02 -11.38
N THR A 26 23.45 -0.87 -11.61
CA THR A 26 23.42 -1.86 -12.69
C THR A 26 22.30 -2.88 -12.43
N GLU A 27 21.87 -3.63 -13.46
CA GLU A 27 20.87 -4.70 -13.26
C GLU A 27 21.34 -5.75 -12.23
N GLY A 28 22.65 -6.05 -12.19
CA GLY A 28 23.23 -6.94 -11.19
C GLY A 28 23.13 -6.38 -9.77
N GLU A 29 23.46 -5.10 -9.57
CA GLU A 29 23.32 -4.43 -8.26
C GLU A 29 21.86 -4.31 -7.84
N LYS A 30 20.95 -4.05 -8.77
CA LYS A 30 19.49 -4.00 -8.51
C LYS A 30 18.96 -5.36 -8.03
N LEU A 31 19.39 -6.45 -8.65
CA LEU A 31 19.03 -7.79 -8.17
C LEU A 31 19.62 -8.06 -6.77
N LEU A 32 20.84 -7.59 -6.50
CA LEU A 32 21.45 -7.71 -5.16
C LEU A 32 20.68 -6.91 -4.11
N THR A 33 20.22 -5.69 -4.42
CA THR A 33 19.40 -4.90 -3.49
C THR A 33 18.07 -5.58 -3.24
N TRP A 34 17.40 -6.12 -4.26
CA TRP A 34 16.17 -6.91 -4.07
C TRP A 34 16.40 -8.13 -3.18
N ARG A 35 17.47 -8.91 -3.40
CA ARG A 35 17.77 -10.06 -2.54
C ARG A 35 18.06 -9.65 -1.10
N ALA A 36 18.72 -8.51 -0.90
CA ALA A 36 18.98 -7.96 0.43
C ALA A 36 17.69 -7.52 1.14
N ASN A 37 16.81 -6.81 0.41
CA ASN A 37 15.50 -6.37 0.87
C ASN A 37 14.57 -7.54 1.21
N GLY A 38 14.60 -8.60 0.39
CA GLY A 38 13.80 -9.79 0.56
C GLY A 38 14.05 -10.51 1.89
N ALA A 39 15.20 -10.30 2.55
CA ALA A 39 15.44 -10.84 3.88
C ALA A 39 14.46 -10.29 4.94
N TYR A 40 13.84 -9.14 4.67
CA TYR A 40 12.91 -8.44 5.58
C TYR A 40 11.50 -8.29 5.00
N TRP A 41 11.36 -8.10 3.68
CA TRP A 41 10.09 -7.69 3.07
C TRP A 41 9.45 -8.72 2.12
N ARG A 42 9.98 -9.96 2.08
CA ARG A 42 9.41 -11.01 1.22
C ARG A 42 8.08 -11.58 1.71
N GLY A 43 7.75 -11.39 2.98
CA GLY A 43 6.58 -12.01 3.59
C GLY A 43 6.58 -13.52 3.36
N ALA A 44 5.44 -14.07 2.94
CA ALA A 44 5.28 -15.50 2.66
C ALA A 44 6.03 -16.04 1.41
N LEU A 45 6.62 -15.17 0.57
CA LEU A 45 7.28 -15.60 -0.67
C LEU A 45 8.65 -16.26 -0.43
N SER A 46 9.02 -17.17 -1.33
CA SER A 46 10.43 -17.55 -1.49
C SER A 46 11.25 -16.36 -1.99
N MET A 47 12.57 -16.38 -1.79
CA MET A 47 13.43 -15.28 -2.26
C MET A 47 13.34 -15.09 -3.78
N ASP A 48 13.29 -16.18 -4.56
CA ASP A 48 13.18 -16.05 -6.01
C ASP A 48 11.80 -15.54 -6.43
N ALA A 49 10.73 -15.95 -5.74
CA ALA A 49 9.38 -15.41 -5.96
C ALA A 49 9.28 -13.93 -5.62
N TYR A 50 9.96 -13.50 -4.56
CA TYR A 50 10.10 -12.09 -4.24
C TYR A 50 10.77 -11.32 -5.38
N CYS A 51 11.93 -11.76 -5.88
CA CYS A 51 12.61 -11.05 -6.97
C CYS A 51 11.76 -10.95 -8.25
N ARG A 52 11.03 -12.01 -8.61
CA ARG A 52 10.08 -11.96 -9.75
C ARG A 52 8.92 -11.01 -9.50
N ARG A 53 8.44 -10.92 -8.25
CA ARG A 53 7.41 -9.94 -7.88
C ARG A 53 7.93 -8.52 -8.08
N GLU A 54 9.15 -8.22 -7.65
CA GLU A 54 9.73 -6.88 -7.82
C GLU A 54 9.90 -6.52 -9.31
N GLU A 55 10.33 -7.48 -10.13
CA GLU A 55 10.39 -7.32 -11.59
C GLU A 55 9.01 -7.08 -12.20
N HIS A 56 8.01 -7.89 -11.82
CA HIS A 56 6.62 -7.72 -12.23
C HIS A 56 6.08 -6.34 -11.83
N LEU A 57 6.28 -5.93 -10.58
CA LEU A 57 5.83 -4.65 -10.05
C LEU A 57 6.52 -3.46 -10.71
N ALA A 58 7.73 -3.61 -11.24
CA ALA A 58 8.42 -2.57 -12.00
C ALA A 58 7.84 -2.33 -13.42
N THR A 59 6.98 -3.22 -13.91
CA THR A 59 6.37 -3.15 -15.24
C THR A 59 4.90 -2.70 -15.25
N GLN A 60 4.33 -2.44 -14.08
CA GLN A 60 2.93 -2.03 -13.93
C GLN A 60 2.70 -0.59 -14.43
N PRO A 61 1.46 -0.20 -14.79
CA PRO A 61 1.15 1.15 -15.27
C PRO A 61 1.75 2.29 -14.42
N LEU A 62 1.69 2.16 -13.09
CA LEU A 62 2.22 3.14 -12.13
C LEU A 62 3.75 3.27 -12.15
N THR A 63 4.48 2.23 -12.53
CA THR A 63 5.95 2.10 -12.31
C THR A 63 6.75 2.00 -13.61
N ARG A 64 6.11 1.61 -14.72
CA ARG A 64 6.73 1.48 -16.04
C ARG A 64 7.17 2.83 -16.62
N HIS A 65 7.91 2.78 -17.73
CA HIS A 65 8.34 3.97 -18.48
C HIS A 65 9.06 5.02 -17.62
N GLY A 66 9.93 4.56 -16.70
CA GLY A 66 10.72 5.43 -15.85
C GLY A 66 9.94 6.11 -14.72
N ALA A 67 8.77 5.61 -14.34
CA ALA A 67 8.04 6.08 -13.15
C ALA A 67 8.61 5.53 -11.84
N MET A 68 9.29 4.38 -11.88
CA MET A 68 10.15 3.89 -10.79
C MET A 68 11.63 4.19 -11.10
N THR A 69 12.35 4.75 -10.14
CA THR A 69 13.80 4.97 -10.23
C THR A 69 14.51 4.32 -9.06
N TYR A 70 15.57 3.56 -9.35
CA TYR A 70 16.38 2.88 -8.34
C TYR A 70 17.66 3.66 -8.04
N TRP A 71 18.06 3.64 -6.77
CA TRP A 71 19.20 4.39 -6.26
C TRP A 71 20.07 3.52 -5.36
N VAL A 72 21.38 3.61 -5.55
CA VAL A 72 22.38 2.98 -4.68
C VAL A 72 23.45 4.00 -4.27
N LEU A 73 23.81 3.99 -2.99
CA LEU A 73 25.00 4.66 -2.49
C LEU A 73 26.18 3.71 -2.61
N VAL A 74 27.24 4.14 -3.29
CA VAL A 74 28.39 3.31 -3.61
C VAL A 74 29.70 4.04 -3.33
N ASP A 75 30.78 3.27 -3.12
CA ASP A 75 32.16 3.77 -3.05
C ASP A 75 32.85 3.61 -4.42
N GLY A 76 32.98 4.70 -5.19
CA GLY A 76 33.63 4.67 -6.51
C GLY A 76 32.97 5.57 -7.56
N GLU A 77 33.47 5.47 -8.80
CA GLU A 77 32.98 6.26 -9.94
C GLU A 77 31.58 5.82 -10.42
N GLU A 78 30.88 6.73 -11.10
CA GLU A 78 29.73 6.37 -11.94
C GLU A 78 30.25 5.42 -13.03
N GLU A 79 29.62 4.26 -13.21
CA GLU A 79 29.83 3.54 -14.47
C GLU A 79 29.34 4.45 -15.60
N PRO A 80 30.06 4.52 -16.73
CA PRO A 80 29.56 5.26 -17.88
C PRO A 80 28.18 4.73 -18.21
N GLN A 81 27.16 5.60 -18.16
CA GLN A 81 25.88 5.27 -18.77
C GLN A 81 26.20 4.88 -20.22
N THR A 82 25.89 3.64 -20.60
CA THR A 82 25.87 3.28 -22.01
C THR A 82 24.97 4.29 -22.69
N ALA A 83 25.56 5.14 -23.53
CA ALA A 83 24.83 6.13 -24.30
C ALA A 83 23.62 5.43 -24.91
N THR A 84 22.42 5.86 -24.51
CA THR A 84 21.24 5.67 -25.35
C THR A 84 21.63 6.23 -26.70
N ILE A 85 21.76 5.36 -27.70
CA ILE A 85 21.82 5.78 -29.08
C ILE A 85 20.50 6.51 -29.31
N GLU A 86 20.56 7.84 -29.29
CA GLU A 86 19.52 8.67 -29.86
C GLU A 86 19.44 8.25 -31.33
N ASP A 87 18.32 7.65 -31.74
CA ASP A 87 18.04 7.42 -33.14
C ASP A 87 18.10 8.78 -33.86
N GLU A 88 19.16 8.96 -34.63
CA GLU A 88 19.35 10.10 -35.51
C GLU A 88 18.12 10.23 -36.42
N LYS A 89 17.47 11.39 -36.29
CA LYS A 89 16.52 11.92 -37.28
C LYS A 89 17.13 11.84 -38.67
N THR A 90 16.69 10.88 -39.48
CA THR A 90 16.70 11.04 -40.94
C THR A 90 15.41 11.76 -41.31
N GLY A 91 15.55 13.07 -41.55
CA GLY A 91 14.51 13.88 -42.14
C GLY A 91 14.34 13.52 -43.61
N GLU A 92 13.13 13.14 -43.99
CA GLU A 92 12.66 13.27 -45.36
C GLU A 92 11.30 13.96 -45.32
N ALA A 93 11.32 15.24 -45.71
CA ALA A 93 10.15 16.09 -45.84
C ALA A 93 9.62 15.99 -47.27
N VAL A 94 8.34 15.65 -47.44
CA VAL A 94 7.57 15.86 -48.68
C VAL A 94 6.12 16.24 -48.29
N PRO A 95 5.48 17.21 -48.99
CA PRO A 95 4.74 18.29 -48.32
C PRO A 95 3.22 18.12 -48.29
N ALA A 96 2.60 18.90 -47.42
CA ALA A 96 1.17 19.15 -47.39
C ALA A 96 0.70 19.92 -48.64
N THR A 97 -0.38 19.46 -49.25
CA THR A 97 -1.24 20.27 -50.14
C THR A 97 -2.67 20.25 -49.64
N ASN A 98 -3.16 21.43 -49.28
CA ASN A 98 -4.58 21.75 -49.12
C ASN A 98 -5.32 21.69 -50.45
N THR A 99 -6.55 21.13 -50.47
CA THR A 99 -7.68 21.66 -51.29
C THR A 99 -9.04 21.06 -50.87
N THR A 100 -9.85 21.89 -50.23
CA THR A 100 -11.29 22.19 -50.40
C THR A 100 -12.37 21.12 -50.76
N SER A 101 -13.42 21.10 -49.92
CA SER A 101 -14.89 20.98 -50.16
C SER A 101 -15.47 20.03 -51.22
N SER A 102 -16.37 19.13 -50.80
CA SER A 102 -17.85 19.31 -50.81
C SER A 102 -18.63 17.98 -50.89
N ASN A 103 -19.81 18.01 -50.25
CA ASN A 103 -21.07 17.35 -50.62
C ASN A 103 -21.39 15.88 -50.26
N THR A 104 -22.34 15.79 -49.31
CA THR A 104 -23.64 15.08 -49.33
C THR A 104 -23.71 13.57 -49.61
N LYS A 105 -24.22 12.79 -48.63
CA LYS A 105 -25.61 12.27 -48.61
C LYS A 105 -25.88 11.39 -47.38
N GLU A 106 -26.97 11.69 -46.68
CA GLU A 106 -27.74 10.73 -45.87
C GLU A 106 -28.25 9.56 -46.72
N PRO A 107 -28.75 8.49 -46.07
CA PRO A 107 -30.19 8.29 -46.19
C PRO A 107 -30.90 7.99 -44.86
N THR A 108 -32.17 8.39 -44.88
CA THR A 108 -33.19 8.39 -43.85
C THR A 108 -33.95 7.06 -43.71
N THR A 109 -34.34 6.78 -42.46
CA THR A 109 -35.60 6.22 -41.93
C THR A 109 -36.36 5.07 -42.61
N SER A 110 -36.76 4.08 -41.81
CA SER A 110 -38.18 3.67 -41.74
C SER A 110 -38.53 3.05 -40.38
N THR A 111 -39.72 3.41 -39.91
CA THR A 111 -40.39 3.09 -38.65
C THR A 111 -41.36 1.93 -38.81
N SER A 112 -41.66 1.20 -37.73
CA SER A 112 -42.95 0.50 -37.55
C SER A 112 -43.22 0.22 -36.07
N THR A 113 -44.48 0.41 -35.68
CA THR A 113 -45.04 0.66 -34.35
C THR A 113 -45.98 -0.48 -33.89
N THR A 114 -45.84 -0.89 -32.61
CA THR A 114 -46.85 -1.33 -31.57
C THR A 114 -47.85 -2.50 -31.86
N PRO A 115 -48.59 -3.11 -30.87
CA PRO A 115 -48.91 -2.66 -29.48
C PRO A 115 -48.95 -3.71 -28.31
N ILE A 116 -48.82 -3.17 -27.08
CA ILE A 116 -49.57 -3.37 -25.79
C ILE A 116 -50.25 -4.72 -25.45
N ALA A 117 -49.95 -5.26 -24.24
CA ALA A 117 -50.94 -5.84 -23.30
C ALA A 117 -50.40 -6.02 -21.85
N ILE A 118 -51.14 -5.50 -20.87
CA ILE A 118 -51.19 -5.93 -19.44
C ILE A 118 -52.51 -6.74 -19.28
N PRO A 119 -52.66 -7.67 -18.32
CA PRO A 119 -53.45 -7.32 -17.12
C PRO A 119 -53.07 -8.04 -15.78
N ASN A 120 -53.37 -7.36 -14.66
CA ASN A 120 -53.89 -7.79 -13.33
C ASN A 120 -53.21 -8.98 -12.59
N GLY A 121 -52.87 -8.96 -11.29
CA GLY A 121 -53.49 -8.33 -10.12
C GLY A 121 -54.07 -9.42 -9.20
N ASN A 122 -53.57 -9.59 -7.97
CA ASN A 122 -54.38 -10.11 -6.85
C ASN A 122 -53.77 -9.91 -5.45
N ILE A 123 -54.70 -9.78 -4.50
CA ILE A 123 -54.60 -9.32 -3.10
C ILE A 123 -54.51 -10.52 -2.13
N ALA A 124 -53.99 -10.25 -0.91
CA ALA A 124 -53.74 -11.09 0.28
C ALA A 124 -54.99 -11.85 0.86
N PRO A 125 -54.93 -12.63 1.97
CA PRO A 125 -54.68 -12.11 3.34
C PRO A 125 -54.04 -13.06 4.41
N ASN A 126 -53.63 -12.39 5.51
CA ASN A 126 -53.39 -12.77 6.92
C ASN A 126 -53.91 -14.12 7.48
N THR A 127 -53.22 -14.66 8.50
CA THR A 127 -53.81 -15.11 9.79
C THR A 127 -52.75 -15.43 10.87
N THR A 128 -53.24 -15.57 12.10
CA THR A 128 -52.67 -15.13 13.38
C THR A 128 -52.36 -16.32 14.32
N SER A 129 -51.68 -16.04 15.46
CA SER A 129 -51.84 -16.68 16.80
C SER A 129 -51.08 -18.01 17.03
N THR A 130 -50.60 -18.44 18.21
CA THR A 130 -50.50 -17.97 19.62
C THR A 130 -49.72 -19.05 20.41
N THR A 131 -49.03 -18.66 21.51
CA THR A 131 -48.69 -19.47 22.74
C THR A 131 -47.85 -20.76 22.55
N THR A 132 -46.98 -21.25 23.46
CA THR A 132 -47.04 -21.34 24.93
C THR A 132 -45.67 -21.78 25.49
N THR A 133 -45.47 -21.44 26.76
CA THR A 133 -44.46 -21.80 27.77
C THR A 133 -44.16 -23.29 27.97
N THR A 134 -42.93 -23.61 28.39
CA THR A 134 -42.51 -24.60 29.46
C THR A 134 -40.98 -24.58 29.52
N SER A 135 -40.30 -24.04 30.54
CA SER A 135 -40.00 -24.59 31.88
C SER A 135 -39.28 -25.96 31.88
N ASN A 136 -38.02 -25.95 32.32
CA ASN A 136 -37.30 -26.93 33.17
C ASN A 136 -35.80 -26.63 32.99
N GLY A 137 -34.96 -26.40 33.99
CA GLY A 137 -34.97 -26.88 35.36
C GLY A 137 -33.67 -27.65 35.58
N ASN A 138 -32.73 -27.00 36.28
CA ASN A 138 -31.59 -27.49 37.08
C ASN A 138 -30.88 -28.80 36.72
N ILE A 139 -29.53 -28.79 36.83
CA ILE A 139 -28.74 -29.53 37.84
C ILE A 139 -27.25 -29.22 37.59
N THR A 140 -26.65 -28.43 38.49
CA THR A 140 -25.26 -28.58 38.97
C THR A 140 -25.29 -29.65 40.08
N PRO A 141 -24.20 -30.39 40.41
CA PRO A 141 -22.97 -29.82 40.97
C PRO A 141 -21.63 -30.55 40.63
N ASP A 142 -20.53 -29.83 40.83
CA ASP A 142 -19.34 -30.13 41.68
C ASP A 142 -18.68 -31.54 41.54
N GLU A 143 -17.38 -31.79 41.71
CA GLU A 143 -16.24 -31.09 42.27
C GLU A 143 -14.97 -31.95 42.02
N ASN A 144 -13.80 -31.30 41.95
CA ASN A 144 -12.48 -31.68 42.48
C ASN A 144 -11.91 -33.12 42.42
N GLY A 145 -10.65 -33.20 41.96
CA GLY A 145 -9.76 -34.33 42.25
C GLY A 145 -8.33 -34.16 41.74
N HIS A 146 -7.47 -33.49 42.52
CA HIS A 146 -6.00 -33.49 42.38
C HIS A 146 -5.40 -34.91 42.51
N THR A 147 -4.24 -35.18 41.87
CA THR A 147 -2.93 -35.37 42.56
C THR A 147 -1.78 -35.72 41.60
N ASN A 148 -0.60 -35.21 41.98
CA ASN A 148 0.76 -35.48 41.50
C ASN A 148 1.15 -36.96 41.43
N THR A 149 2.11 -37.32 40.55
CA THR A 149 3.48 -37.78 40.90
C THR A 149 4.28 -38.30 39.68
N THR A 150 5.53 -37.85 39.56
CA THR A 150 6.68 -38.38 38.77
C THR A 150 7.41 -39.50 39.56
N PRO A 151 8.62 -39.99 39.18
CA PRO A 151 9.19 -40.51 37.91
C PRO A 151 9.91 -41.89 38.09
N ASN A 152 10.35 -42.58 37.02
CA ASN A 152 11.72 -43.18 36.90
C ASN A 152 11.95 -44.09 35.68
N ASN A 153 13.20 -44.02 35.17
CA ASN A 153 14.14 -45.04 34.63
C ASN A 153 13.62 -46.21 33.77
N GLY A 154 14.27 -46.65 32.68
CA GLY A 154 15.60 -46.44 32.13
C GLY A 154 16.02 -47.68 31.30
N THR A 155 17.15 -47.56 30.58
CA THR A 155 18.05 -48.65 30.06
C THR A 155 18.02 -48.99 28.55
N ASN A 156 19.01 -48.41 27.83
CA ASN A 156 20.05 -49.01 26.96
C ASN A 156 19.83 -50.31 26.16
N ILE A 157 20.21 -50.31 24.86
CA ILE A 157 21.39 -50.97 24.22
C ILE A 157 21.20 -50.95 22.68
N GLY A 158 22.26 -50.68 21.90
CA GLY A 158 22.38 -51.18 20.51
C GLY A 158 23.11 -50.32 19.48
N THR A 159 24.44 -50.38 19.47
CA THR A 159 25.37 -49.84 18.46
C THR A 159 25.34 -50.62 17.15
N ILE A 160 25.31 -49.97 15.97
CA ILE A 160 26.06 -50.39 14.76
C ILE A 160 26.49 -49.16 13.96
N ASN A 161 27.81 -49.06 13.75
CA ASN A 161 28.52 -48.16 12.83
C ASN A 161 28.96 -49.01 11.61
N THR A 162 28.83 -48.50 10.39
CA THR A 162 29.73 -48.86 9.28
C THR A 162 29.94 -47.69 8.32
N ASN A 163 31.21 -47.26 8.24
CA ASN A 163 31.78 -46.40 7.20
C ASN A 163 31.77 -47.08 5.82
N THR A 164 31.70 -46.30 4.74
CA THR A 164 32.77 -46.35 3.70
C THR A 164 32.74 -45.12 2.77
N GLN A 165 33.87 -44.41 2.75
CA GLN A 165 34.31 -43.54 1.66
C GLN A 165 34.91 -44.40 0.54
N THR A 166 34.74 -43.99 -0.71
CA THR A 166 35.65 -44.36 -1.80
C THR A 166 36.08 -43.11 -2.56
N ASN A 167 37.40 -42.87 -2.47
CA ASN A 167 38.18 -41.91 -3.24
C ASN A 167 38.64 -42.59 -4.54
N THR A 168 38.60 -41.90 -5.67
CA THR A 168 39.40 -42.28 -6.84
C THR A 168 40.06 -41.06 -7.45
N LYS A 169 41.39 -40.99 -7.30
CA LYS A 169 42.28 -40.12 -8.06
C LYS A 169 42.60 -40.80 -9.39
N ALA A 170 42.51 -40.07 -10.49
CA ALA A 170 43.22 -40.37 -11.72
C ALA A 170 44.04 -39.15 -12.13
N ASN A 171 45.30 -39.42 -12.45
CA ASN A 171 46.38 -38.49 -12.70
C ASN A 171 46.64 -38.50 -14.22
N THR A 172 46.65 -37.34 -14.88
CA THR A 172 47.30 -37.21 -16.20
C THR A 172 47.94 -35.84 -16.32
N LYS A 173 49.24 -35.88 -16.54
CA LYS A 173 50.18 -34.78 -16.70
C LYS A 173 50.28 -34.46 -18.19
N ALA A 174 50.14 -33.20 -18.58
CA ALA A 174 50.60 -32.70 -19.88
C ALA A 174 51.15 -31.28 -19.69
N GLU A 175 52.44 -31.14 -19.95
CA GLU A 175 53.19 -29.88 -20.00
C GLU A 175 53.01 -29.23 -21.38
N ALA A 176 52.73 -27.92 -21.42
CA ALA A 176 53.07 -27.07 -22.56
C ALA A 176 53.20 -25.58 -22.16
N LYS A 177 54.46 -25.15 -22.14
CA LYS A 177 55.03 -23.84 -22.54
C LYS A 177 54.31 -22.52 -22.21
N THR A 178 55.06 -21.72 -21.46
CA THR A 178 55.03 -20.26 -21.32
C THR A 178 54.77 -19.46 -22.60
N SER A 179 53.88 -18.47 -22.49
CA SER A 179 54.05 -17.17 -23.15
C SER A 179 53.65 -16.06 -22.18
N ASP A 180 54.63 -15.24 -21.80
CA ASP A 180 54.42 -13.96 -21.13
C ASP A 180 53.51 -13.08 -21.98
N THR A 181 52.44 -12.58 -21.38
CA THR A 181 51.79 -11.36 -21.85
C THR A 181 51.39 -10.58 -20.61
N THR A 182 52.22 -9.62 -20.26
CA THR A 182 51.92 -8.55 -19.30
C THR A 182 50.78 -7.70 -19.86
N GLY A 183 49.55 -8.21 -19.70
CA GLY A 183 48.34 -7.40 -19.79
C GLY A 183 48.11 -6.76 -18.44
N THR A 184 48.32 -5.45 -18.35
CA THR A 184 47.89 -4.64 -17.21
C THR A 184 46.36 -4.71 -17.14
N SER A 185 45.80 -5.74 -16.51
CA SER A 185 44.39 -5.76 -16.17
C SER A 185 44.22 -4.73 -15.06
N THR A 186 43.75 -3.54 -15.39
CA THR A 186 43.10 -2.67 -14.42
C THR A 186 41.93 -3.45 -13.85
N GLN A 187 42.13 -4.13 -12.72
CA GLN A 187 41.04 -4.66 -11.91
C GLN A 187 40.20 -3.45 -11.51
N THR A 188 39.10 -3.23 -12.21
CA THR A 188 38.05 -2.33 -11.74
C THR A 188 37.62 -2.86 -10.37
N LYS A 189 37.93 -2.08 -9.32
CA LYS A 189 37.49 -2.36 -7.95
C LYS A 189 35.97 -2.56 -8.02
N ALA A 190 35.49 -3.77 -7.71
CA ALA A 190 34.06 -4.06 -7.71
C ALA A 190 33.36 -3.06 -6.78
N ARG A 191 32.41 -2.33 -7.35
CA ARG A 191 31.67 -1.27 -6.66
C ARG A 191 30.78 -1.90 -5.58
N THR A 192 30.93 -1.43 -4.34
CA THR A 192 30.16 -1.96 -3.21
C THR A 192 28.92 -1.10 -2.98
N VAL A 193 27.73 -1.72 -2.98
CA VAL A 193 26.46 -1.06 -2.61
C VAL A 193 26.38 -0.97 -1.08
N LEU A 194 26.35 0.26 -0.57
CA LEU A 194 26.39 0.57 0.86
C LEU A 194 24.99 0.79 1.45
N SER A 195 24.09 1.35 0.64
CA SER A 195 22.68 1.55 0.95
C SER A 195 21.90 1.67 -0.36
N SER A 196 20.61 1.34 -0.36
CA SER A 196 19.75 1.46 -1.54
C SER A 196 18.37 2.01 -1.17
N CYS A 197 17.70 2.60 -2.16
CA CYS A 197 16.28 2.93 -2.09
C CYS A 197 15.70 2.99 -3.51
N GLU A 198 14.39 3.17 -3.61
CA GLU A 198 13.71 3.47 -4.86
C GLU A 198 12.76 4.65 -4.69
N THR A 199 12.44 5.30 -5.80
CA THR A 199 11.48 6.40 -5.85
C THR A 199 10.42 6.14 -6.90
N LEU A 200 9.16 6.26 -6.51
CA LEU A 200 7.98 6.03 -7.33
C LEU A 200 7.24 7.33 -7.59
N ARG A 201 7.13 7.72 -8.87
CA ARG A 201 6.36 8.88 -9.29
C ARG A 201 4.88 8.67 -8.98
N LYS A 202 4.25 9.66 -8.36
CA LYS A 202 2.82 9.69 -8.08
C LYS A 202 2.21 11.01 -8.55
N ARG A 203 0.98 10.95 -9.06
CA ARG A 203 0.15 12.14 -9.30
C ARG A 203 -0.26 12.73 -7.96
N ALA A 204 -0.24 14.04 -7.86
CA ALA A 204 -0.57 14.75 -6.64
C ALA A 204 -1.21 16.11 -6.92
N LEU A 205 -1.81 16.68 -5.89
CA LEU A 205 -2.47 17.98 -5.92
C LEU A 205 -1.90 18.86 -4.81
N VAL A 206 -1.72 20.14 -5.10
CA VAL A 206 -1.40 21.17 -4.09
C VAL A 206 -2.46 22.25 -4.15
N ALA A 207 -2.99 22.65 -3.00
CA ALA A 207 -3.90 23.76 -2.87
C ALA A 207 -3.33 24.86 -1.98
N HIS A 208 -3.18 26.04 -2.55
CA HIS A 208 -2.74 27.26 -1.87
C HIS A 208 -3.15 28.49 -2.71
N ASP A 209 -3.25 29.67 -2.08
CA ASP A 209 -3.48 30.96 -2.76
C ASP A 209 -4.64 30.97 -3.78
N ASN A 210 -5.78 30.37 -3.40
CA ASN A 210 -6.98 30.21 -4.23
C ASN A 210 -6.76 29.37 -5.51
N LYS A 211 -5.72 28.54 -5.54
CA LYS A 211 -5.42 27.64 -6.65
C LYS A 211 -5.32 26.19 -6.19
N VAL A 212 -5.66 25.30 -7.10
CA VAL A 212 -5.37 23.86 -7.00
C VAL A 212 -4.56 23.48 -8.23
N GLU A 213 -3.36 22.97 -8.02
CA GLU A 213 -2.40 22.65 -9.06
C GLU A 213 -2.12 21.15 -9.10
N ASP A 214 -2.09 20.60 -10.31
CA ASP A 214 -1.55 19.27 -10.59
C ASP A 214 -0.03 19.30 -10.47
N VAL A 215 0.50 18.45 -9.61
CA VAL A 215 1.94 18.33 -9.37
C VAL A 215 2.37 16.87 -9.38
N VAL A 216 3.70 16.66 -9.40
CA VAL A 216 4.29 15.36 -9.15
C VAL A 216 4.69 15.25 -7.68
N ALA A 217 4.39 14.11 -7.08
CA ALA A 217 5.01 13.65 -5.84
C ALA A 217 5.86 12.41 -6.11
N GLN A 218 6.77 12.10 -5.20
CA GLN A 218 7.62 10.91 -5.28
C GLN A 218 7.53 10.13 -3.97
N GLY A 219 7.17 8.86 -4.06
CA GLY A 219 7.18 7.93 -2.95
C GLY A 219 8.56 7.30 -2.79
N VAL A 220 9.21 7.43 -1.64
CA VAL A 220 10.48 6.75 -1.35
C VAL A 220 10.19 5.42 -0.67
N GLY A 221 10.58 4.34 -1.35
CA GLY A 221 10.42 2.97 -0.89
C GLY A 221 11.75 2.26 -0.68
N SER A 222 11.69 1.08 -0.08
CA SER A 222 12.81 0.12 -0.03
C SER A 222 14.14 0.70 0.49
N VAL A 223 14.10 1.67 1.41
CA VAL A 223 15.28 2.26 2.03
C VAL A 223 15.98 1.21 2.89
N PHE A 224 17.13 0.74 2.42
CA PHE A 224 17.79 -0.40 3.03
C PHE A 224 19.30 -0.23 3.17
N CYS A 225 19.82 -0.72 4.29
CA CYS A 225 21.24 -0.88 4.55
C CYS A 225 21.46 -2.22 5.26
N GLN A 226 22.34 -3.04 4.69
CA GLN A 226 22.60 -4.38 5.19
C GLN A 226 23.14 -4.33 6.63
N PRO A 227 22.79 -5.29 7.51
CA PRO A 227 23.14 -5.24 8.93
C PRO A 227 24.62 -4.97 9.22
N HIS A 228 25.54 -5.55 8.45
CA HIS A 228 26.98 -5.39 8.65
C HIS A 228 27.53 -4.02 8.18
N LEU A 229 26.71 -3.18 7.54
CA LEU A 229 27.05 -1.82 7.09
C LEU A 229 26.32 -0.73 7.91
N ARG A 230 25.43 -1.12 8.83
CA ARG A 230 24.69 -0.20 9.69
C ARG A 230 25.63 0.46 10.71
N GLY A 231 25.25 1.63 11.22
CA GLY A 231 26.06 2.40 12.17
C GLY A 231 27.17 3.25 11.54
N HIS A 232 27.44 3.10 10.24
CA HIS A 232 28.44 3.87 9.51
C HIS A 232 27.90 5.14 8.85
N GLY A 233 26.59 5.42 8.94
CA GLY A 233 25.97 6.64 8.42
C GLY A 233 25.65 6.62 6.92
N TYR A 234 25.73 5.47 6.25
CA TYR A 234 25.47 5.35 4.82
C TYR A 234 24.03 5.68 4.43
N SER A 235 23.03 5.18 5.15
CA SER A 235 21.63 5.54 4.87
C SER A 235 21.39 7.04 5.04
N SER A 236 21.99 7.66 6.07
CA SER A 236 21.91 9.12 6.24
C SER A 236 22.54 9.86 5.05
N ARG A 237 23.74 9.46 4.63
CA ARG A 237 24.38 10.04 3.44
C ARG A 237 23.52 9.86 2.18
N MET A 238 22.95 8.67 1.98
CA MET A 238 22.06 8.37 0.86
C MET A 238 20.83 9.28 0.88
N MET A 239 20.14 9.41 2.02
CA MET A 239 18.95 10.25 2.13
C MET A 239 19.28 11.74 1.90
N ASP A 240 20.44 12.24 2.37
CA ASP A 240 20.90 13.61 2.10
C ASP A 240 21.18 13.88 0.61
N GLU A 241 21.79 12.92 -0.08
CA GLU A 241 22.02 12.99 -1.53
C GLU A 241 20.70 12.89 -2.30
N LEU A 242 19.80 12.00 -1.88
CA LEU A 242 18.50 11.77 -2.50
C LEU A 242 17.64 13.02 -2.40
N ALA A 243 17.54 13.63 -1.22
CA ALA A 243 16.81 14.87 -1.02
C ALA A 243 17.27 15.97 -1.99
N ARG A 244 18.60 16.11 -2.16
CA ARG A 244 19.19 17.07 -3.11
C ARG A 244 18.84 16.76 -4.55
N LYS A 245 18.97 15.49 -4.97
CA LYS A 245 18.63 15.07 -6.33
C LYS A 245 17.14 15.25 -6.63
N LEU A 246 16.23 14.88 -5.73
CA LEU A 246 14.79 15.00 -5.95
C LEU A 246 14.31 16.46 -5.95
N THR A 247 15.00 17.36 -5.25
CA THR A 247 14.72 18.80 -5.30
C THR A 247 15.04 19.39 -6.68
N THR A 248 16.10 18.91 -7.34
CA THR A 248 16.60 19.45 -8.62
C THR A 248 16.18 18.64 -9.83
N HIS A 249 15.57 17.46 -9.64
CA HIS A 249 15.16 16.60 -10.73
C HIS A 249 13.88 17.14 -11.39
N HIS A 250 14.09 17.89 -12.46
CA HIS A 250 13.06 18.30 -13.41
C HIS A 250 12.98 17.24 -14.51
N GLY A 251 12.30 16.12 -14.24
CA GLY A 251 11.96 15.19 -15.31
C GLY A 251 10.98 15.82 -16.30
N GLU A 252 10.78 15.19 -17.46
CA GLU A 252 9.76 15.59 -18.46
C GLU A 252 8.34 15.73 -17.86
N SER A 253 8.11 15.07 -16.72
CA SER A 253 6.84 14.99 -16.00
C SER A 253 6.51 16.21 -15.12
N GLY A 254 7.37 17.22 -15.08
CA GLY A 254 7.19 18.41 -14.25
C GLY A 254 7.91 18.35 -12.90
N LYS A 255 7.74 19.41 -12.10
CA LYS A 255 8.46 19.62 -10.84
C LYS A 255 7.88 18.76 -9.72
N CYS A 256 8.74 18.01 -9.02
CA CYS A 256 8.36 17.30 -7.81
C CYS A 256 8.09 18.30 -6.68
N ALA A 257 6.84 18.41 -6.22
CA ALA A 257 6.46 19.34 -5.16
C ALA A 257 6.77 18.81 -3.76
N PHE A 258 6.67 17.49 -3.56
CA PHE A 258 6.97 16.83 -2.30
C PHE A 258 7.31 15.35 -2.48
N THR A 259 7.99 14.79 -1.48
CA THR A 259 8.21 13.34 -1.37
C THR A 259 7.61 12.78 -0.10
N VAL A 260 7.19 11.53 -0.15
CA VAL A 260 6.61 10.81 0.99
C VAL A 260 7.33 9.50 1.23
N LEU A 261 7.34 9.02 2.47
CA LEU A 261 7.82 7.69 2.84
C LEU A 261 7.08 7.19 4.08
N PHE A 262 7.23 5.89 4.37
CA PHE A 262 6.61 5.22 5.51
C PHE A 262 7.72 4.59 6.36
N SER A 263 7.99 5.16 7.52
CA SER A 263 9.15 4.80 8.35
C SER A 263 8.85 3.63 9.28
N ASP A 264 9.55 2.52 9.08
CA ASP A 264 9.56 1.37 10.01
C ASP A 264 10.62 1.49 11.12
N ILE A 265 11.22 2.66 11.28
CA ILE A 265 12.27 2.94 12.29
C ILE A 265 11.96 4.20 13.11
N GLY A 266 10.68 4.53 13.22
CA GLY A 266 10.12 5.58 14.05
C GLY A 266 10.21 6.98 13.43
N LYS A 267 9.85 7.98 14.24
CA LYS A 267 9.66 9.38 13.85
C LYS A 267 10.95 10.19 13.62
N LYS A 268 12.11 9.69 14.08
CA LYS A 268 13.32 10.52 14.26
C LYS A 268 14.31 10.45 13.10
N PHE A 269 14.48 9.30 12.46
CA PHE A 269 15.56 9.12 11.48
C PHE A 269 15.36 10.02 10.26
N TYR A 270 14.22 9.87 9.58
CA TYR A 270 13.91 10.60 8.35
C TYR A 270 13.67 12.09 8.59
N ALA A 271 13.15 12.47 9.77
CA ALA A 271 12.98 13.87 10.15
C ALA A 271 14.29 14.66 10.18
N LYS A 272 15.40 14.02 10.56
CA LYS A 272 16.73 14.66 10.52
C LYS A 272 17.18 15.00 9.09
N HIS A 273 16.60 14.33 8.10
CA HIS A 273 16.89 14.53 6.69
C HIS A 273 15.82 15.36 5.98
N GLY A 274 14.78 15.83 6.69
CA GLY A 274 13.73 16.73 6.19
C GLY A 274 12.40 16.06 5.82
N TRP A 275 12.26 14.74 6.02
CA TRP A 275 10.97 14.04 5.95
C TRP A 275 10.31 14.06 7.33
N HIS A 276 9.42 15.02 7.54
CA HIS A 276 8.77 15.23 8.82
C HIS A 276 7.60 14.25 9.01
N PRO A 277 7.44 13.65 10.21
CA PRO A 277 6.37 12.70 10.48
C PRO A 277 5.00 13.39 10.51
N PHE A 278 3.98 12.68 10.04
CA PHE A 278 2.57 13.04 10.14
C PHE A 278 1.83 12.03 11.03
N ASP A 279 0.61 12.40 11.41
CA ASP A 279 -0.31 11.52 12.11
C ASP A 279 -0.40 10.16 11.41
N SER A 280 -0.19 9.12 12.22
CA SER A 280 -0.07 7.74 11.77
C SER A 280 -0.85 6.85 12.74
N THR A 281 -2.17 6.92 12.67
CA THR A 281 -3.10 6.15 13.51
C THR A 281 -3.68 4.96 12.75
N HIS A 282 -4.21 3.98 13.47
CA HIS A 282 -5.10 2.99 12.89
C HIS A 282 -6.13 2.47 13.87
N ILE A 283 -7.15 1.83 13.31
CA ILE A 283 -8.09 0.99 14.02
C ILE A 283 -8.18 -0.35 13.30
N ALA A 284 -8.36 -1.44 14.04
CA ALA A 284 -8.41 -2.78 13.49
C ALA A 284 -9.73 -3.49 13.84
N LEU A 285 -10.20 -4.32 12.92
CA LEU A 285 -11.31 -5.24 13.11
C LEU A 285 -10.81 -6.69 12.94
N PRO A 286 -11.29 -7.66 13.73
CA PRO A 286 -11.02 -9.07 13.46
C PRO A 286 -11.74 -9.52 12.18
N PRO A 287 -11.35 -10.63 11.54
CA PRO A 287 -12.17 -11.28 10.53
C PRO A 287 -13.54 -11.67 11.09
N ALA A 288 -14.51 -11.90 10.22
CA ALA A 288 -15.84 -12.37 10.63
C ALA A 288 -15.75 -13.73 11.32
N ALA A 289 -16.52 -13.94 12.39
CA ALA A 289 -16.57 -15.23 13.09
C ALA A 289 -17.04 -16.36 12.15
N ALA A 290 -16.41 -17.53 12.25
CA ALA A 290 -16.79 -18.70 11.48
C ALA A 290 -18.28 -19.04 11.72
N GLY A 291 -19.06 -19.13 10.64
CA GLY A 291 -20.51 -19.41 10.69
C GLY A 291 -21.43 -18.18 10.69
N ALA A 292 -20.91 -16.95 10.74
CA ALA A 292 -21.74 -15.73 10.69
C ALA A 292 -22.50 -15.52 9.36
N GLY A 293 -22.15 -16.27 8.30
CA GLY A 293 -22.78 -16.25 6.98
C GLY A 293 -23.84 -17.34 6.74
N ALA A 294 -24.06 -18.26 7.68
CA ALA A 294 -25.04 -19.35 7.53
C ALA A 294 -25.92 -19.47 8.78
N GLY A 295 -27.05 -18.76 8.79
CA GLY A 295 -28.18 -19.06 9.66
C GLY A 295 -27.98 -18.92 11.18
N ALA A 296 -27.53 -17.76 11.68
CA ALA A 296 -27.56 -17.47 13.11
C ALA A 296 -28.88 -16.77 13.49
N ALA A 297 -29.97 -17.53 13.54
CA ALA A 297 -31.18 -17.12 14.25
C ALA A 297 -30.96 -17.38 15.75
N ASN A 298 -30.38 -16.40 16.48
CA ASN A 298 -30.60 -16.19 17.91
C ASN A 298 -29.79 -14.98 18.42
N GLY A 299 -30.48 -14.00 19.02
CA GLY A 299 -29.91 -12.88 19.80
C GLY A 299 -29.91 -11.53 19.08
N GLY A 300 -30.65 -10.55 19.62
CA GLY A 300 -31.07 -9.30 18.96
C GLY A 300 -30.00 -8.36 18.37
N ALA A 301 -28.70 -8.59 18.55
CA ALA A 301 -27.63 -7.86 17.85
C ALA A 301 -27.27 -8.49 16.48
N ALA A 302 -27.42 -9.82 16.32
CA ALA A 302 -27.11 -10.53 15.08
C ALA A 302 -28.05 -10.16 13.93
N ASN A 303 -29.33 -9.85 14.23
CA ASN A 303 -30.32 -9.46 13.24
C ASN A 303 -30.09 -8.06 12.65
N GLY A 304 -29.49 -7.13 13.41
CA GLY A 304 -29.19 -5.78 12.94
C GLY A 304 -28.08 -5.80 11.88
N HIS A 305 -26.99 -6.52 12.14
CA HIS A 305 -25.88 -6.65 11.20
C HIS A 305 -26.26 -7.46 9.96
N ALA A 306 -27.16 -8.45 10.06
CA ALA A 306 -27.62 -9.22 8.91
C ALA A 306 -28.32 -8.34 7.85
N LYS A 307 -29.16 -7.38 8.27
CA LYS A 307 -29.79 -6.41 7.35
C LYS A 307 -28.75 -5.47 6.74
N VAL A 308 -27.82 -4.95 7.56
CA VAL A 308 -26.80 -4.00 7.11
C VAL A 308 -25.81 -4.65 6.14
N ARG A 309 -25.43 -5.93 6.34
CA ARG A 309 -24.60 -6.69 5.39
C ARG A 309 -25.15 -6.70 3.97
N GLY A 310 -26.47 -6.81 3.83
CA GLY A 310 -27.16 -6.84 2.54
C GLY A 310 -27.14 -5.52 1.76
N LEU A 311 -26.65 -4.43 2.35
CA LEU A 311 -26.55 -3.12 1.69
C LEU A 311 -25.33 -3.02 0.76
N ALA A 312 -24.25 -3.73 1.07
CA ALA A 312 -23.01 -3.67 0.31
C ALA A 312 -22.97 -4.75 -0.77
N ARG A 313 -22.42 -4.40 -1.93
CA ARG A 313 -22.05 -5.34 -3.01
C ARG A 313 -20.55 -5.32 -3.25
N PRO A 314 -19.95 -6.41 -3.76
CA PRO A 314 -18.53 -6.45 -4.06
C PRO A 314 -18.16 -5.46 -5.18
N LEU A 315 -16.94 -4.93 -5.09
CA LEU A 315 -16.24 -4.24 -6.17
C LEU A 315 -15.20 -5.17 -6.81
N TYR A 316 -15.05 -5.02 -8.12
CA TYR A 316 -14.10 -5.72 -8.96
C TYR A 316 -13.15 -4.73 -9.64
N ALA A 317 -12.10 -5.25 -10.30
CA ALA A 317 -11.09 -4.43 -10.96
C ALA A 317 -11.68 -3.43 -11.97
N ASN A 318 -12.74 -3.81 -12.70
CA ASN A 318 -13.38 -2.97 -13.70
C ASN A 318 -14.19 -1.79 -13.12
N ASP A 319 -14.56 -1.85 -11.83
CA ASP A 319 -15.27 -0.76 -11.17
C ASP A 319 -14.30 0.38 -10.76
N LEU A 320 -13.00 0.09 -10.65
CA LEU A 320 -12.05 1.00 -10.00
C LEU A 320 -11.81 2.29 -10.77
N ALA A 321 -11.75 2.25 -12.10
CA ALA A 321 -11.41 3.43 -12.90
C ALA A 321 -12.41 4.58 -12.66
N GLU A 322 -13.71 4.29 -12.75
CA GLU A 322 -14.77 5.28 -12.57
C GLU A 322 -14.84 5.79 -11.12
N LEU A 323 -14.62 4.91 -10.13
CA LEU A 323 -14.60 5.29 -8.71
C LEU A 323 -13.38 6.13 -8.34
N CYS A 324 -12.20 5.84 -8.91
CA CYS A 324 -10.99 6.65 -8.73
C CYS A 324 -11.16 8.05 -9.33
N GLU A 325 -11.79 8.17 -10.51
CA GLU A 325 -12.13 9.46 -11.10
C GLU A 325 -13.14 10.24 -10.23
N ALA A 326 -14.12 9.55 -9.64
CA ALA A 326 -15.06 10.17 -8.71
C ALA A 326 -14.37 10.68 -7.43
N ASP A 327 -13.47 9.89 -6.84
CA ASP A 327 -12.68 10.30 -5.67
C ASP A 327 -11.78 11.50 -5.98
N GLU A 328 -11.11 11.50 -7.13
CA GLU A 328 -10.29 12.64 -7.56
C GLU A 328 -11.12 13.94 -7.66
N ARG A 329 -12.34 13.88 -8.22
CA ARG A 329 -13.25 15.04 -8.27
C ARG A 329 -13.62 15.54 -6.86
N LEU A 330 -13.89 14.64 -5.92
CA LEU A 330 -14.20 14.98 -4.52
C LEU A 330 -13.01 15.64 -3.83
N ILE A 331 -11.81 15.10 -3.99
CA ILE A 331 -10.57 15.68 -3.44
C ILE A 331 -10.32 17.07 -4.03
N ARG A 332 -10.41 17.23 -5.36
CA ARG A 332 -10.21 18.53 -6.01
C ARG A 332 -11.17 19.58 -5.49
N ARG A 333 -12.46 19.24 -5.36
CA ARG A 333 -13.46 20.15 -4.80
C ARG A 333 -13.14 20.55 -3.37
N TYR A 334 -12.78 19.58 -2.52
CA TYR A 334 -12.37 19.86 -1.15
C TYR A 334 -11.18 20.81 -1.13
N LEU A 335 -10.16 20.52 -1.93
CA LEU A 335 -8.97 21.35 -2.06
C LEU A 335 -9.29 22.76 -2.57
N THR A 336 -10.19 22.92 -3.54
CA THR A 336 -10.65 24.25 -4.00
C THR A 336 -11.30 25.03 -2.87
N ALA A 337 -12.15 24.39 -2.05
CA ALA A 337 -12.77 25.04 -0.90
C ALA A 337 -11.76 25.43 0.19
N LYS A 338 -10.65 24.69 0.31
CA LYS A 338 -9.58 24.96 1.29
C LYS A 338 -8.47 25.89 0.75
N ALA A 339 -8.36 26.06 -0.57
CA ALA A 339 -7.33 26.88 -1.20
C ALA A 339 -7.40 28.37 -0.80
N SER A 340 -8.57 28.84 -0.35
CA SER A 340 -8.79 30.21 0.10
C SER A 340 -8.31 30.50 1.51
N VAL A 341 -7.95 29.46 2.29
CA VAL A 341 -7.53 29.62 3.68
C VAL A 341 -6.10 30.18 3.72
N PRO A 342 -5.89 31.43 4.17
CA PRO A 342 -4.57 32.05 4.12
C PRO A 342 -3.55 31.31 4.97
N GLY A 343 -2.34 31.13 4.44
CA GLY A 343 -1.22 30.56 5.17
C GLY A 343 -1.31 29.05 5.43
N LYS A 344 -2.28 28.33 4.86
CA LYS A 344 -2.33 26.86 4.84
C LYS A 344 -2.02 26.34 3.44
N VAL A 345 -1.24 25.26 3.37
CA VAL A 345 -1.00 24.52 2.14
C VAL A 345 -1.61 23.13 2.33
N HIS A 346 -2.46 22.70 1.42
CA HIS A 346 -3.02 21.35 1.45
C HIS A 346 -2.42 20.54 0.30
N VAL A 347 -1.97 19.32 0.60
CA VAL A 347 -1.40 18.40 -0.39
C VAL A 347 -2.15 17.08 -0.36
N ALA A 348 -2.32 16.45 -1.51
CA ALA A 348 -2.92 15.14 -1.62
C ALA A 348 -2.19 14.31 -2.68
N LEU A 349 -2.01 13.02 -2.42
CA LEU A 349 -1.76 12.08 -3.50
C LEU A 349 -3.08 11.81 -4.23
N VAL A 350 -3.05 11.62 -5.54
CA VAL A 350 -4.26 11.26 -6.29
C VAL A 350 -4.49 9.75 -6.15
N PRO A 351 -5.66 9.29 -5.66
CA PRO A 351 -6.01 7.88 -5.57
C PRO A 351 -6.47 7.33 -6.93
N ASP A 352 -5.60 7.41 -7.93
CA ASP A 352 -5.91 6.97 -9.28
C ASP A 352 -5.94 5.44 -9.45
N VAL A 353 -6.48 4.99 -10.58
CA VAL A 353 -6.64 3.57 -10.88
C VAL A 353 -5.31 2.84 -10.94
N ASP A 354 -4.26 3.48 -11.47
CA ASP A 354 -2.92 2.91 -11.55
C ASP A 354 -2.34 2.66 -10.15
N THR A 355 -2.59 3.58 -9.21
CA THR A 355 -2.20 3.42 -7.80
C THR A 355 -2.91 2.23 -7.17
N MET A 356 -4.23 2.10 -7.33
CA MET A 356 -4.98 0.99 -6.75
C MET A 356 -4.60 -0.36 -7.38
N GLN A 357 -4.46 -0.39 -8.70
CA GLN A 357 -4.05 -1.59 -9.45
C GLN A 357 -2.64 -2.04 -9.10
N TRP A 358 -1.71 -1.13 -8.77
CA TRP A 358 -0.38 -1.55 -8.30
C TRP A 358 -0.45 -2.33 -6.98
N HIS A 359 -1.28 -1.89 -6.02
CA HIS A 359 -1.52 -2.63 -4.77
C HIS A 359 -2.19 -3.99 -5.02
N HIS A 360 -3.14 -4.06 -5.96
CA HIS A 360 -3.80 -5.32 -6.34
C HIS A 360 -2.90 -6.25 -7.13
N SER A 361 -2.05 -5.74 -8.01
CA SER A 361 -1.07 -6.51 -8.77
C SER A 361 -0.06 -7.18 -7.86
N ARG A 362 0.37 -6.47 -6.79
CA ARG A 362 1.19 -7.06 -5.72
C ARG A 362 0.45 -8.18 -4.98
N GLU A 363 -0.80 -7.96 -4.63
CA GLU A 363 -1.66 -8.94 -3.94
C GLU A 363 -1.89 -10.19 -4.80
N GLU A 364 -2.27 -10.01 -6.06
CA GLU A 364 -2.54 -11.06 -7.03
C GLU A 364 -1.31 -11.92 -7.28
N PHE A 365 -0.14 -11.31 -7.47
CA PHE A 365 1.11 -12.05 -7.62
C PHE A 365 1.37 -12.97 -6.42
N ILE A 366 1.22 -12.44 -5.19
CA ILE A 366 1.43 -13.23 -3.98
C ILE A 366 0.37 -14.33 -3.85
N ALA A 367 -0.90 -14.01 -4.13
CA ALA A 367 -1.99 -14.96 -4.05
C ALA A 367 -1.84 -16.12 -5.05
N GLU A 368 -1.40 -15.82 -6.27
CA GLU A 368 -1.11 -16.83 -7.30
C GLU A 368 0.06 -17.72 -6.88
N GLU A 369 1.15 -17.15 -6.37
CA GLU A 369 2.30 -17.92 -5.88
C GLU A 369 1.92 -18.87 -4.72
N LEU A 370 1.12 -18.40 -3.77
CA LEU A 370 0.81 -19.14 -2.54
C LEU A 370 -0.40 -20.08 -2.65
N PHE A 371 -1.43 -19.69 -3.40
CA PHE A 371 -2.75 -20.32 -3.35
C PHE A 371 -3.29 -20.71 -4.73
N LYS A 372 -2.65 -20.31 -5.83
CA LYS A 372 -3.10 -20.60 -7.20
C LYS A 372 -4.53 -20.13 -7.45
N ARG A 373 -4.89 -18.97 -6.88
CA ARG A 373 -6.23 -18.38 -6.95
C ARG A 373 -6.16 -16.86 -6.83
N ASP A 374 -7.08 -16.17 -7.50
CA ASP A 374 -7.09 -14.72 -7.55
C ASP A 374 -8.04 -14.09 -6.51
N PRO A 375 -7.60 -13.00 -5.84
CA PRO A 375 -8.46 -12.17 -5.02
C PRO A 375 -9.36 -11.27 -5.89
N ALA A 376 -10.41 -11.85 -6.46
CA ALA A 376 -11.29 -11.14 -7.40
C ALA A 376 -12.01 -9.91 -6.79
N ILE A 377 -12.37 -9.97 -5.50
CA ILE A 377 -13.06 -8.90 -4.81
C ILE A 377 -12.04 -7.90 -4.25
N LYS A 378 -12.09 -6.68 -4.79
CA LYS A 378 -11.16 -5.57 -4.55
C LYS A 378 -11.66 -4.55 -3.53
N GLY A 379 -12.95 -4.60 -3.21
CA GLY A 379 -13.62 -3.62 -2.39
C GLY A 379 -15.09 -3.95 -2.19
N ALA A 380 -15.80 -3.01 -1.58
CA ALA A 380 -17.24 -3.04 -1.42
C ALA A 380 -17.84 -1.67 -1.75
N ILE A 381 -19.10 -1.64 -2.15
CA ILE A 381 -19.85 -0.42 -2.43
C ILE A 381 -21.29 -0.54 -1.97
N VAL A 382 -21.84 0.56 -1.46
CA VAL A 382 -23.25 0.75 -1.12
C VAL A 382 -23.80 1.83 -2.04
N GLY A 383 -24.95 1.54 -2.66
CA GLY A 383 -25.61 2.41 -3.64
C GLY A 383 -25.13 2.19 -5.07
N ASP A 384 -26.01 2.49 -6.03
CA ASP A 384 -25.78 2.29 -7.47
C ASP A 384 -25.84 3.58 -8.30
N GLU A 385 -26.31 4.68 -7.71
CA GLU A 385 -26.47 5.97 -8.39
C GLU A 385 -25.23 6.86 -8.18
N PRO A 386 -24.47 7.21 -9.24
CA PRO A 386 -23.35 8.14 -9.13
C PRO A 386 -23.75 9.45 -8.44
N GLY A 387 -22.92 9.88 -7.50
CA GLY A 387 -23.19 11.00 -6.60
C GLY A 387 -23.79 10.59 -5.24
N LYS A 388 -24.27 9.35 -5.08
CA LYS A 388 -24.91 8.83 -3.85
C LYS A 388 -24.27 7.56 -3.30
N ARG A 389 -23.05 7.21 -3.73
CA ARG A 389 -22.40 5.94 -3.37
C ARG A 389 -21.44 6.12 -2.20
N VAL A 390 -21.21 5.03 -1.48
CA VAL A 390 -20.17 4.90 -0.46
C VAL A 390 -19.39 3.63 -0.76
N TRP A 391 -18.07 3.70 -0.85
CA TRP A 391 -17.24 2.53 -1.17
C TRP A 391 -15.97 2.47 -0.34
N CYS A 392 -15.39 1.28 -0.28
CA CYS A 392 -14.03 1.08 0.18
C CYS A 392 -13.27 0.12 -0.74
N ILE A 393 -11.96 0.31 -0.81
CA ILE A 393 -11.02 -0.52 -1.57
C ILE A 393 -10.02 -1.10 -0.58
N TRP A 394 -9.60 -2.35 -0.76
CA TRP A 394 -8.63 -3.00 0.11
C TRP A 394 -7.58 -3.81 -0.65
N THR A 395 -6.52 -4.20 0.05
CA THR A 395 -5.50 -5.15 -0.41
C THR A 395 -5.10 -6.09 0.74
N ARG A 396 -4.61 -7.28 0.43
CA ARG A 396 -4.17 -8.28 1.42
C ARG A 396 -2.64 -8.42 1.40
N THR A 397 -2.09 -8.68 2.58
CA THR A 397 -0.67 -8.93 2.78
C THR A 397 -0.49 -10.20 3.60
N TRP A 398 0.42 -11.08 3.16
CA TRP A 398 0.68 -12.36 3.81
C TRP A 398 2.06 -12.34 4.47
N ALA A 399 2.06 -12.55 5.79
CA ALA A 399 3.27 -12.58 6.60
C ALA A 399 4.08 -13.86 6.34
N SER A 400 5.37 -13.82 6.68
CA SER A 400 6.22 -15.00 6.62
C SER A 400 5.72 -16.07 7.59
N LYS A 401 5.86 -17.35 7.22
CA LYS A 401 5.57 -18.47 8.14
C LYS A 401 6.58 -18.56 9.29
N ASP A 402 7.76 -17.99 9.09
CA ASP A 402 8.87 -18.04 10.03
C ASP A 402 8.83 -16.88 11.06
N ASP A 403 8.02 -15.85 10.81
CA ASP A 403 7.80 -14.70 11.72
C ASP A 403 6.49 -14.89 12.49
N VAL A 404 6.44 -15.91 13.35
CA VAL A 404 5.26 -16.23 14.17
C VAL A 404 4.95 -15.11 15.18
N GLU A 405 5.94 -14.26 15.49
CA GLU A 405 5.84 -13.16 16.45
C GLU A 405 5.40 -11.82 15.84
N ASP A 406 5.63 -11.58 14.54
CA ASP A 406 5.37 -10.29 13.88
C ASP A 406 4.21 -10.39 12.88
N GLY A 407 3.01 -10.07 13.38
CA GLY A 407 1.90 -9.59 12.55
C GLY A 407 1.43 -10.55 11.44
N GLY A 408 0.72 -11.61 11.82
CA GLY A 408 0.05 -12.50 10.85
C GLY A 408 -0.80 -11.75 9.81
N ASN A 409 -1.14 -12.43 8.70
CA ASN A 409 -1.79 -11.86 7.51
C ASN A 409 -2.74 -10.67 7.76
N VAL A 410 -2.52 -9.54 7.09
CA VAL A 410 -3.34 -8.33 7.30
C VAL A 410 -4.04 -7.94 6.01
N MET A 411 -5.33 -7.62 6.10
CA MET A 411 -6.05 -6.91 5.06
C MET A 411 -6.05 -5.41 5.37
N GLN A 412 -5.59 -4.61 4.44
CA GLN A 412 -5.48 -3.16 4.57
C GLN A 412 -6.60 -2.50 3.79
N ILE A 413 -7.40 -1.65 4.44
CA ILE A 413 -8.29 -0.74 3.72
C ILE A 413 -7.42 0.36 3.10
N LEU A 414 -7.41 0.43 1.77
CA LEU A 414 -6.65 1.41 0.99
C LEU A 414 -7.32 2.78 1.03
N ARG A 415 -8.65 2.81 0.88
CA ARG A 415 -9.45 4.03 0.76
C ARG A 415 -10.90 3.79 1.18
N ILE A 416 -11.52 4.73 1.90
CA ILE A 416 -12.99 4.79 2.12
C ILE A 416 -13.51 6.13 1.59
N VAL A 417 -14.55 6.11 0.77
CA VAL A 417 -15.10 7.31 0.12
C VAL A 417 -16.61 7.33 0.23
N ALA A 418 -17.17 8.53 0.42
CA ALA A 418 -18.59 8.81 0.30
C ALA A 418 -18.78 9.96 -0.70
N GLU A 419 -19.71 9.81 -1.64
CA GLU A 419 -20.00 10.84 -2.64
C GLU A 419 -20.82 12.01 -2.08
N GLU A 420 -20.80 13.10 -2.84
CA GLU A 420 -21.25 14.43 -2.43
C GLU A 420 -22.69 14.50 -1.94
N HIS A 421 -23.65 13.85 -2.59
CA HIS A 421 -25.04 13.93 -2.12
C HIS A 421 -25.24 13.22 -0.78
N VAL A 422 -24.33 12.30 -0.42
CA VAL A 422 -24.29 11.64 0.90
C VAL A 422 -23.61 12.54 1.93
N LEU A 423 -22.55 13.28 1.54
CA LEU A 423 -21.85 14.21 2.41
C LEU A 423 -22.67 15.50 2.69
N ALA A 424 -23.35 16.02 1.66
CA ALA A 424 -24.15 17.24 1.73
C ALA A 424 -25.41 17.08 2.60
N SER A 425 -26.01 15.88 2.64
CA SER A 425 -27.14 15.58 3.53
C SER A 425 -26.74 15.44 5.01
N CYS A 426 -25.45 15.20 5.28
CA CYS A 426 -24.92 15.08 6.64
C CYS A 426 -24.47 16.41 7.26
N ASN A 427 -24.59 17.54 6.56
CA ASN A 427 -23.97 18.83 6.91
C ASN A 427 -22.43 18.74 7.11
N ASP A 428 -21.84 17.63 6.66
CA ASP A 428 -20.48 17.21 6.95
C ASP A 428 -19.70 17.16 5.62
N LEU A 429 -19.52 18.34 5.01
CA LEU A 429 -18.58 18.53 3.91
C LEU A 429 -17.11 18.37 4.37
N ALA A 430 -16.88 17.93 5.60
CA ALA A 430 -15.59 17.44 6.06
C ALA A 430 -15.35 16.07 5.44
N VAL A 431 -14.77 16.07 4.23
CA VAL A 431 -13.78 15.04 3.86
C VAL A 431 -12.78 15.05 5.02
N SER A 432 -12.96 14.11 5.93
CA SER A 432 -12.57 14.29 7.32
C SER A 432 -11.10 13.97 7.43
N HIS A 433 -10.27 14.98 7.24
CA HIS A 433 -8.84 14.93 7.49
C HIS A 433 -8.47 16.13 8.33
N HIS A 434 -8.73 16.01 9.64
CA HIS A 434 -7.84 16.44 10.71
C HIS A 434 -8.44 16.10 12.07
N HIS A 435 -7.63 15.46 12.92
CA HIS A 435 -7.75 15.47 14.39
C HIS A 435 -7.45 16.88 14.92
N GLY A 436 -8.29 17.85 14.56
CA GLY A 436 -8.12 19.25 14.94
C GLY A 436 -9.47 19.93 15.05
N VAL A 437 -9.90 20.14 16.29
CA VAL A 437 -11.03 20.95 16.76
C VAL A 437 -11.60 21.89 15.69
N VAL A 438 -12.84 21.63 15.27
CA VAL A 438 -13.65 22.64 14.60
C VAL A 438 -14.44 23.34 15.70
N ASP A 439 -14.01 24.55 16.05
CA ASP A 439 -14.81 25.44 16.90
C ASP A 439 -16.13 25.76 16.21
N GLY A 440 -17.23 25.46 16.90
CA GLY A 440 -18.53 26.12 16.77
C GLY A 440 -19.18 26.14 15.39
N VAL A 441 -20.02 25.15 15.10
CA VAL A 441 -21.22 25.39 14.28
C VAL A 441 -22.42 24.89 15.07
N ASP A 442 -23.33 25.82 15.35
CA ASP A 442 -24.52 25.64 16.16
C ASP A 442 -25.31 24.40 15.75
N GLY A 443 -25.59 23.57 16.74
CA GLY A 443 -26.43 22.39 16.58
C GLY A 443 -27.84 22.78 16.13
N ARG A 444 -28.18 22.46 14.87
CA ARG A 444 -29.54 22.08 14.47
C ARG A 444 -29.54 21.51 13.04
N GLN A 445 -30.14 20.32 12.93
CA GLN A 445 -30.58 19.56 11.73
C GLN A 445 -29.54 18.70 10.98
N SER A 446 -29.39 17.42 11.37
CA SER A 446 -29.59 16.21 10.52
C SER A 446 -29.08 14.94 11.25
N THR A 447 -29.93 14.28 12.06
CA THR A 447 -29.56 13.02 12.74
C THR A 447 -29.84 11.76 11.91
N ALA A 448 -30.72 11.85 10.90
CA ALA A 448 -31.14 10.71 10.09
C ALA A 448 -30.14 10.40 8.94
N ASP A 449 -29.59 11.43 8.29
CA ASP A 449 -28.70 11.22 7.13
C ASP A 449 -27.29 10.77 7.54
N SER A 450 -26.78 11.27 8.67
CA SER A 450 -25.55 10.77 9.29
C SER A 450 -25.67 9.29 9.68
N SER A 451 -26.86 8.85 10.08
CA SER A 451 -27.15 7.44 10.40
C SER A 451 -27.08 6.53 9.16
N HIS A 452 -27.57 6.98 8.00
CA HIS A 452 -27.50 6.20 6.76
C HIS A 452 -26.07 6.06 6.22
N LEU A 453 -25.27 7.13 6.27
CA LEU A 453 -23.87 7.08 5.87
C LEU A 453 -23.06 6.16 6.80
N GLU A 454 -23.28 6.24 8.11
CA GLU A 454 -22.63 5.34 9.06
C GLU A 454 -23.06 3.88 8.85
N GLU A 455 -24.34 3.61 8.57
CA GLU A 455 -24.81 2.28 8.19
C GLU A 455 -24.17 1.75 6.91
N ALA A 456 -23.97 2.61 5.91
CA ALA A 456 -23.27 2.24 4.69
C ALA A 456 -21.81 1.85 5.00
N ILE A 457 -21.09 2.64 5.79
CA ILE A 457 -19.71 2.31 6.20
C ILE A 457 -19.67 1.01 7.01
N VAL A 458 -20.63 0.78 7.92
CA VAL A 458 -20.75 -0.50 8.64
C VAL A 458 -20.93 -1.66 7.65
N ALA A 459 -21.76 -1.52 6.62
CA ALA A 459 -21.95 -2.56 5.61
C ALA A 459 -20.65 -2.88 4.85
N LEU A 460 -19.90 -1.84 4.46
CA LEU A 460 -18.60 -1.99 3.81
C LEU A 460 -17.59 -2.75 4.69
N LEU A 461 -17.50 -2.37 5.97
CA LEU A 461 -16.59 -2.99 6.93
C LEU A 461 -16.99 -4.44 7.27
N LEU A 462 -18.28 -4.75 7.33
CA LEU A 462 -18.75 -6.13 7.52
C LEU A 462 -18.37 -7.01 6.31
N MET A 463 -18.51 -6.51 5.07
CA MET A 463 -18.05 -7.24 3.89
C MET A 463 -16.53 -7.43 3.89
N ALA A 464 -15.78 -6.42 4.35
CA ALA A 464 -14.34 -6.53 4.56
C ALA A 464 -13.99 -7.63 5.58
N GLN A 465 -14.72 -7.75 6.71
CA GLN A 465 -14.52 -8.84 7.67
C GLN A 465 -14.80 -10.23 7.06
N ASP A 466 -15.82 -10.34 6.22
CA ASP A 466 -16.16 -11.60 5.53
C ASP A 466 -15.05 -12.00 4.54
N GLU A 467 -14.54 -11.04 3.76
CA GLU A 467 -13.41 -11.26 2.84
C GLU A 467 -12.11 -11.59 3.58
N ALA A 468 -11.85 -10.91 4.70
CA ALA A 468 -10.72 -11.20 5.57
C ALA A 468 -10.76 -12.65 6.09
N ASN A 469 -11.94 -13.12 6.53
CA ASN A 469 -12.13 -14.50 6.96
C ASN A 469 -11.85 -15.52 5.83
N LYS A 470 -12.36 -15.28 4.61
CA LYS A 470 -12.13 -16.18 3.45
C LYS A 470 -10.66 -16.33 3.04
N TRP A 471 -9.86 -15.31 3.35
CA TRP A 471 -8.43 -15.27 3.02
C TRP A 471 -7.52 -15.55 4.23
N ASN A 472 -8.09 -15.96 5.37
CA ASN A 472 -7.36 -16.24 6.60
C ASN A 472 -6.49 -15.05 7.04
N MET A 473 -7.09 -13.86 7.00
CA MET A 473 -6.51 -12.64 7.54
C MET A 473 -6.71 -12.60 9.05
N LYS A 474 -5.69 -12.16 9.79
CA LYS A 474 -5.71 -11.90 11.23
C LYS A 474 -6.60 -10.70 11.56
N GLU A 475 -6.56 -9.66 10.73
CA GLU A 475 -7.29 -8.42 10.95
C GLU A 475 -7.53 -7.63 9.65
N VAL A 476 -8.50 -6.73 9.72
CA VAL A 476 -8.76 -5.65 8.77
C VAL A 476 -8.27 -4.35 9.40
N ASN A 477 -7.24 -3.76 8.83
CA ASN A 477 -6.57 -2.56 9.33
C ASN A 477 -7.01 -1.34 8.53
N ILE A 478 -7.42 -0.29 9.23
CA ILE A 478 -7.88 0.97 8.63
C ILE A 478 -6.91 2.06 9.09
N TRP A 479 -6.21 2.65 8.12
CA TRP A 479 -5.19 3.66 8.36
C TRP A 479 -5.77 5.07 8.44
N ASN A 480 -5.35 5.86 9.43
CA ASN A 480 -5.81 7.23 9.68
C ASN A 480 -7.34 7.39 9.55
N PRO A 481 -8.12 6.61 10.31
CA PRO A 481 -9.57 6.60 10.19
C PRO A 481 -10.16 7.98 10.56
N THR A 482 -11.20 8.39 9.84
CA THR A 482 -12.00 9.55 10.21
C THR A 482 -12.86 9.25 11.43
N ASP A 483 -13.33 10.28 12.15
CA ASP A 483 -14.24 10.10 13.30
C ASP A 483 -15.50 9.30 12.94
N LEU A 484 -16.02 9.50 11.73
CA LEU A 484 -17.15 8.74 11.20
C LEU A 484 -16.80 7.26 11.02
N VAL A 485 -15.63 6.95 10.45
CA VAL A 485 -15.15 5.56 10.31
C VAL A 485 -14.89 4.93 11.67
N VAL A 486 -14.38 5.68 12.65
CA VAL A 486 -14.21 5.21 14.03
C VAL A 486 -15.56 4.86 14.66
N ARG A 487 -16.58 5.72 14.52
CA ARG A 487 -17.94 5.43 15.02
C ARG A 487 -18.54 4.18 14.36
N ALA A 488 -18.46 4.08 13.04
CA ALA A 488 -18.92 2.89 12.30
C ALA A 488 -18.18 1.62 12.75
N THR A 489 -16.86 1.70 12.95
CA THR A 489 -16.05 0.59 13.44
C THR A 489 -16.49 0.15 14.84
N ARG A 490 -16.78 1.11 15.74
CA ARG A 490 -17.25 0.84 17.10
C ARG A 490 -18.66 0.26 17.17
N ARG A 491 -19.48 0.42 16.13
CA ARG A 491 -20.76 -0.32 16.02
C ARG A 491 -20.55 -1.81 15.78
N ILE A 492 -19.48 -2.18 15.09
CA ILE A 492 -19.12 -3.58 14.84
C ILE A 492 -18.39 -4.16 16.06
N LEU A 493 -17.39 -3.44 16.57
CA LEU A 493 -16.57 -3.82 17.70
C LEU A 493 -16.48 -2.65 18.70
N PRO A 494 -17.33 -2.61 19.74
CA PRO A 494 -17.36 -1.50 20.70
C PRO A 494 -16.03 -1.22 21.41
N SER A 495 -15.18 -2.24 21.54
CA SER A 495 -13.84 -2.14 22.14
C SER A 495 -12.75 -1.73 21.15
N ALA A 496 -13.08 -1.36 19.91
CA ALA A 496 -12.09 -0.98 18.91
C ALA A 496 -11.43 0.36 19.29
N GLU A 497 -10.10 0.33 19.41
CA GLU A 497 -9.27 1.45 19.82
C GLU A 497 -8.50 2.03 18.63
N VAL A 498 -8.39 3.36 18.60
CA VAL A 498 -7.51 4.05 17.67
C VAL A 498 -6.12 4.05 18.30
N ILE A 499 -5.15 3.47 17.59
CA ILE A 499 -3.77 3.30 18.04
C ILE A 499 -2.88 4.28 17.28
N ASP A 500 -2.22 5.16 18.01
CA ASP A 500 -1.12 6.00 17.51
C ASP A 500 0.15 5.17 17.31
N ARG A 501 0.71 5.21 16.10
CA ARG A 501 1.99 4.56 15.80
C ARG A 501 3.16 5.42 16.25
N GLU A 502 4.11 4.79 16.91
CA GLU A 502 5.36 5.42 17.37
C GLU A 502 6.61 4.87 16.68
N SER A 503 6.60 3.59 16.34
CA SER A 503 7.76 2.85 15.85
C SER A 503 7.71 2.54 14.35
N GLU A 504 6.55 2.12 13.84
CA GLU A 504 6.49 1.53 12.50
C GLU A 504 5.48 2.19 11.58
N SER A 505 5.76 2.10 10.28
CA SER A 505 4.98 2.66 9.19
C SER A 505 4.56 4.13 9.40
N ILE A 506 5.43 4.95 10.03
CA ILE A 506 5.15 6.37 10.27
C ILE A 506 5.17 7.13 8.95
N THR A 507 4.04 7.70 8.54
CA THR A 507 3.98 8.47 7.30
C THR A 507 4.77 9.75 7.47
N SER A 508 5.67 10.04 6.54
CA SER A 508 6.58 11.18 6.60
C SER A 508 6.65 11.87 5.26
N LEU A 509 6.67 13.19 5.26
CA LEU A 509 6.65 14.01 4.06
C LEU A 509 7.76 15.05 4.09
N MET A 510 8.43 15.23 2.96
CA MET A 510 9.36 16.33 2.71
C MET A 510 8.75 17.24 1.65
N TRP A 511 8.61 18.52 1.99
CA TRP A 511 8.03 19.55 1.13
C TRP A 511 9.14 20.34 0.43
N TYR A 512 9.08 20.45 -0.91
CA TYR A 512 10.05 21.21 -1.71
C TYR A 512 9.57 22.62 -2.09
N GLY A 513 8.27 22.91 -1.93
CA GLY A 513 7.71 24.23 -2.24
C GLY A 513 7.58 24.55 -3.73
N ASN A 514 7.20 25.80 -4.00
CA ASN A 514 7.14 26.36 -5.36
C ASN A 514 8.52 26.69 -5.95
N GLY A 515 9.59 26.04 -5.47
CA GLY A 515 11.00 26.19 -5.89
C GLY A 515 11.59 27.56 -5.64
N LEU A 516 11.54 27.98 -4.38
CA LEU A 516 12.43 29.02 -3.90
C LEU A 516 13.58 28.34 -3.16
N ASP A 517 14.79 28.65 -3.61
CA ASP A 517 16.04 28.31 -2.97
C ASP A 517 15.95 28.47 -1.44
N GLY A 518 16.13 27.36 -0.72
CA GLY A 518 16.39 27.43 0.72
C GLY A 518 15.21 27.81 1.61
N VAL A 519 13.99 27.31 1.36
CA VAL A 519 12.95 27.31 2.39
C VAL A 519 13.43 26.43 3.56
N LYS A 520 14.04 27.09 4.56
CA LYS A 520 14.55 26.51 5.81
C LYS A 520 13.45 26.20 6.83
N GLU A 521 12.20 26.58 6.58
CA GLU A 521 11.07 26.29 7.45
C GLU A 521 10.04 25.42 6.73
N TYR A 522 9.90 24.18 7.19
CA TYR A 522 8.77 23.33 6.88
C TYR A 522 7.46 24.10 7.11
N PRO A 523 6.46 24.07 6.21
CA PRO A 523 5.26 24.87 6.41
C PRO A 523 4.60 24.41 7.70
N LYS A 524 4.56 25.28 8.72
CA LYS A 524 3.92 25.00 10.02
C LYS A 524 2.44 24.61 9.88
N ASN A 525 1.87 24.89 8.70
CA ASN A 525 0.46 24.69 8.35
C ASN A 525 0.28 23.80 7.10
N LEU A 526 1.21 22.86 6.84
CA LEU A 526 1.05 21.87 5.78
C LEU A 526 0.04 20.80 6.20
N VAL A 527 -0.98 20.58 5.38
CA VAL A 527 -2.05 19.62 5.60
C VAL A 527 -1.96 18.51 4.56
N TRP A 528 -1.81 17.26 4.99
CA TRP A 528 -1.84 16.11 4.08
C TRP A 528 -3.25 15.50 4.06
N VAL A 529 -3.95 15.71 2.94
CA VAL A 529 -5.28 15.17 2.64
C VAL A 529 -5.16 13.79 1.98
N GLY A 530 -6.01 12.84 2.37
CA GLY A 530 -5.93 11.46 1.91
C GLY A 530 -4.67 10.73 2.39
N ASN A 531 -4.19 10.98 3.62
CA ASN A 531 -3.06 10.26 4.21
C ASN A 531 -3.50 8.85 4.68
N GLU A 532 -3.90 8.02 3.74
CA GLU A 532 -4.42 6.66 3.95
C GLU A 532 -3.50 5.63 3.28
N LYS A 533 -3.81 4.34 3.44
CA LYS A 533 -2.89 3.27 3.05
C LYS A 533 -2.62 3.17 1.54
N TYR A 534 -3.49 3.70 0.67
CA TYR A 534 -3.23 3.76 -0.79
C TYR A 534 -1.96 4.55 -1.13
N GLY A 535 -1.57 5.52 -0.28
CA GLY A 535 -0.36 6.32 -0.45
C GLY A 535 0.94 5.55 -0.23
N TRP A 536 0.87 4.33 0.34
CA TRP A 536 2.03 3.47 0.58
C TRP A 536 2.80 3.16 -0.71
N CYS A 537 4.12 3.04 -0.57
CA CYS A 537 5.10 2.98 -1.65
C CYS A 537 5.87 1.66 -1.59
#